data_AF-A0A2H0CS14-F1
#
_entry.id   AF-A0A2H0CS14-F1
#
_cell.length_a   1.000
_cell.length_b   1.000
_cell.length_c   1.000
_cell.angle_alpha   90.00
_cell.angle_beta   90.00
_cell.angle_gamma   90.00
#
_symmetry.space_group_name_H-M   'P 1'
#
loop_
_entity.id
_entity.type
_entity.pdbx_description
1 polymer ?
#
loop_
_entity_poly.entity_id
_entity_poly.type
_entity_poly.pdbx_seq_one_letter_code
_entity_poly.pdbx_strand_id
1 'polypeptide(L)'
;MSHQLPVILFLLPLFAAISMPVVCLKHRHWCQPISVAILAAMVLVSILNLHNIIHHGEVRYVFSGWAVPLGIEWVADGLASVTLVLLSGLGLLGVVFAGRTSPKALAGRIVHYYTLILLLVSA
;
A
#
# COMPACT_ATOMS: atom_id res chain seq x y z
N MET A 1 -19.19 -8.79 -2.37
CA MET A 1 -18.19 -8.20 -1.46
C MET A 1 -16.78 -8.12 -2.06
N SER A 2 -16.54 -8.68 -3.25
CA SER A 2 -15.23 -8.66 -3.96
C SER A 2 -14.98 -7.41 -4.83
N HIS A 3 -15.92 -6.46 -4.92
CA HIS A 3 -15.78 -5.26 -5.77
C HIS A 3 -14.96 -4.11 -5.14
N GLN A 4 -14.61 -4.18 -3.86
CA GLN A 4 -13.90 -3.08 -3.16
C GLN A 4 -12.42 -3.38 -2.88
N LEU A 5 -11.92 -4.55 -3.27
CA LEU A 5 -10.53 -4.97 -3.07
C LEU A 5 -9.50 -3.98 -3.66
N PRO A 6 -9.68 -3.45 -4.89
CA PRO A 6 -8.74 -2.48 -5.45
C PRO A 6 -8.66 -1.18 -4.66
N VAL A 7 -9.80 -0.72 -4.16
CA VAL A 7 -9.92 0.51 -3.38
C VAL A 7 -9.13 0.38 -2.08
N ILE A 8 -9.23 -0.78 -1.42
CA ILE A 8 -8.49 -1.08 -0.19
C ILE A 8 -6.98 -1.12 -0.42
N LEU A 9 -6.52 -1.68 -1.55
CA LEU A 9 -5.09 -1.76 -1.90
C LEU A 9 -4.43 -0.39 -2.02
N PHE A 10 -5.15 0.58 -2.57
CA PHE A 10 -4.68 1.97 -2.69
C PHE A 10 -4.83 2.76 -1.38
N LEU A 11 -6.00 2.68 -0.74
CA LEU A 11 -6.31 3.51 0.43
C LEU A 11 -5.53 3.13 1.68
N LEU A 12 -5.19 1.85 1.89
CA LEU A 12 -4.45 1.41 3.07
C LEU A 12 -3.10 2.14 3.23
N PRO A 13 -2.14 2.03 2.29
CA PRO A 13 -0.86 2.69 2.40
C PRO A 13 -0.97 4.22 2.32
N LEU A 14 -1.93 4.76 1.56
CA LEU A 14 -2.14 6.20 1.45
C LEU A 14 -2.63 6.81 2.78
N PHE A 15 -3.67 6.22 3.38
CA PHE A 15 -4.20 6.66 4.65
C PHE A 15 -3.16 6.54 5.77
N ALA A 16 -2.38 5.45 5.74
CA ALA A 16 -1.23 5.27 6.62
C ALA A 16 -0.23 6.42 6.49
N ALA A 17 0.14 6.77 5.25
CA ALA A 17 1.11 7.81 5.00
C ALA A 17 0.65 9.18 5.52
N ILE A 18 -0.61 9.55 5.29
CA ILE A 18 -1.18 10.83 5.72
C ILE A 18 -1.32 10.90 7.24
N SER A 19 -1.70 9.79 7.89
CA SER A 19 -1.85 9.74 9.34
C SER A 19 -0.52 9.61 10.10
N MET A 20 0.54 9.13 9.42
CA MET A 20 1.83 8.85 10.05
C MET A 20 2.46 10.05 10.77
N PRO A 21 2.52 11.27 10.20
CA PRO A 21 3.06 12.43 10.90
C PRO A 21 2.30 12.74 12.18
N VAL A 22 0.97 12.61 12.17
CA VAL A 22 0.10 12.88 13.32
C VAL A 22 0.34 11.86 14.44
N VAL A 23 0.35 10.57 14.10
CA VAL A 23 0.48 9.48 15.08
C VAL A 23 1.91 9.37 15.64
N CYS A 24 2.92 9.54 14.79
CA CYS A 24 4.31 9.37 15.17
C CYS A 24 5.00 10.62 15.74
N LEU A 25 4.32 11.77 15.81
CA LEU A 25 4.89 13.02 16.36
C LEU A 25 5.44 12.83 17.77
N LYS A 26 4.71 12.12 18.64
CA LYS A 26 5.07 11.88 20.04
C LYS A 26 5.95 10.63 20.23
N HIS A 27 5.76 9.61 19.40
CA HIS A 27 6.31 8.27 19.60
C HIS A 27 6.90 7.69 18.32
N ARG A 28 8.06 8.20 17.88
CA ARG A 28 8.72 7.83 16.60
C ARG A 28 9.00 6.33 16.43
N HIS A 29 9.12 5.58 17.52
CA HIS A 29 9.29 4.12 17.48
C HIS A 29 8.08 3.34 16.92
N TRP A 30 6.88 3.94 16.87
CA TRP A 30 5.69 3.27 16.34
C TRP A 30 5.61 3.30 14.82
N CYS A 31 6.43 4.12 14.14
CA CYS A 31 6.36 4.25 12.70
C CYS A 31 6.70 2.94 11.99
N GLN A 32 7.76 2.26 12.42
CA GLN A 32 8.16 1.00 11.83
C GLN A 32 7.07 -0.10 11.96
N PRO A 33 6.55 -0.43 13.16
CA PRO A 33 5.54 -1.49 13.28
C PRO A 33 4.25 -1.14 12.53
N ILE A 34 3.84 0.13 12.50
CA ILE A 34 2.67 0.57 11.71
C ILE A 34 2.91 0.33 10.21
N SER A 35 4.06 0.77 9.67
CA SER A 35 4.40 0.55 8.26
C SER A 35 4.45 -0.93 7.91
N VAL A 36 5.06 -1.77 8.77
CA VAL A 36 5.12 -3.22 8.57
C VAL A 36 3.72 -3.83 8.57
N ALA A 37 2.86 -3.47 9.53
CA ALA A 37 1.51 -4.00 9.61
C ALA A 37 0.68 -3.67 8.36
N ILE A 38 0.80 -2.44 7.86
CA ILE A 38 0.04 -1.97 6.70
C ILE A 38 0.52 -2.61 5.41
N LEU A 39 1.84 -2.74 5.24
CA LEU A 39 2.41 -3.44 4.09
C LEU A 39 2.10 -4.95 4.12
N ALA A 40 2.09 -5.58 5.31
CA ALA A 40 1.69 -6.97 5.44
C ALA A 40 0.21 -7.18 5.08
N ALA A 41 -0.67 -6.28 5.53
CA ALA A 41 -2.07 -6.29 5.12
C ALA A 41 -2.21 -6.11 3.61
N MET A 42 -1.45 -5.19 3.01
CA MET A 42 -1.46 -4.95 1.56
C MET A 42 -0.99 -6.17 0.77
N VAL A 43 0.06 -6.87 1.21
CA VAL A 43 0.48 -8.15 0.61
C VAL A 43 -0.65 -9.16 0.64
N LEU A 44 -1.31 -9.34 1.78
CA LEU A 44 -2.42 -10.30 1.90
C LEU A 44 -3.59 -9.95 0.97
N VAL A 45 -3.99 -8.68 0.91
CA VAL A 45 -5.05 -8.22 0.01
C VAL A 45 -4.64 -8.38 -1.46
N SER A 46 -3.36 -8.17 -1.80
CA SER A 46 -2.87 -8.31 -3.18
C SER A 46 -2.90 -9.76 -3.66
N ILE A 47 -2.58 -10.71 -2.77
CA ILE A 47 -2.68 -12.14 -3.06
C ILE A 47 -4.13 -12.55 -3.27
N LEU A 48 -5.05 -12.06 -2.41
CA LEU A 48 -6.48 -12.31 -2.57
C LEU A 48 -7.02 -11.72 -3.89
N ASN A 49 -6.55 -10.53 -4.28
CA ASN A 49 -6.92 -9.92 -5.56
C ASN A 49 -6.42 -10.75 -6.75
N LEU A 50 -5.16 -11.21 -6.72
CA LEU A 50 -4.61 -12.08 -7.75
C LEU A 50 -5.38 -13.41 -7.85
N HIS A 51 -5.69 -14.03 -6.71
CA HIS A 51 -6.51 -15.24 -6.68
C HIS A 51 -7.90 -15.00 -7.29
N ASN A 52 -8.54 -13.87 -6.95
CA ASN A 52 -9.84 -13.51 -7.52
C ASN A 52 -9.78 -13.39 -9.05
N ILE A 53 -8.74 -12.74 -9.59
CA ILE A 53 -8.60 -12.51 -11.03
C ILE A 53 -8.28 -13.78 -11.81
N ILE A 54 -7.51 -14.70 -11.22
CA ILE A 54 -7.26 -16.02 -11.82
C ILE A 54 -8.56 -16.82 -11.96
N HIS A 55 -9.49 -16.69 -11.01
CA HIS A 55 -10.73 -17.48 -10.99
C HIS A 55 -11.93 -16.81 -11.68
N HIS A 56 -12.02 -15.47 -11.65
CA HIS A 56 -13.21 -14.72 -12.10
C HIS A 56 -12.93 -13.76 -13.27
N GLY A 57 -11.66 -13.60 -13.68
CA GLY A 57 -11.27 -12.68 -14.74
C GLY A 57 -10.97 -11.26 -14.25
N GLU A 58 -10.81 -10.32 -15.17
CA GLU A 58 -10.45 -8.94 -14.89
C GLU A 58 -11.50 -8.21 -14.03
N VAL A 59 -11.02 -7.38 -13.09
CA VAL A 59 -11.89 -6.55 -12.24
C VAL A 59 -11.79 -5.10 -12.72
N ARG A 60 -12.92 -4.56 -13.15
CA ARG A 60 -13.05 -3.17 -13.57
C ARG A 60 -13.89 -2.42 -12.54
N TYR A 61 -13.31 -1.37 -11.95
CA TYR A 61 -13.97 -0.56 -10.94
C TYR A 61 -14.00 0.91 -11.36
N VAL A 62 -15.19 1.43 -11.60
CA VAL A 62 -15.39 2.83 -11.97
C VAL A 62 -15.58 3.67 -10.72
N PHE A 63 -14.72 4.67 -10.52
CA PHE A 63 -14.87 5.61 -9.44
C PHE A 63 -15.92 6.67 -9.78
N SER A 64 -16.73 7.05 -8.78
CA SER A 64 -17.69 8.16 -8.87
C SER A 64 -18.83 7.99 -9.90
N GLY A 65 -18.95 6.84 -10.56
CA GLY A 65 -20.01 6.57 -11.54
C GLY A 65 -19.89 7.38 -12.84
N TRP A 66 -18.75 8.03 -13.08
CA TRP A 66 -18.50 8.74 -14.33
C TRP A 66 -18.20 7.75 -15.44
N ALA A 67 -18.93 7.82 -16.55
CA ALA A 67 -18.72 6.94 -17.69
C ALA A 67 -17.34 7.18 -18.33
N VAL A 68 -16.70 6.08 -18.73
CA VAL A 68 -15.49 6.07 -19.58
C VAL A 68 -15.81 6.86 -20.87
N PRO A 69 -14.95 7.77 -21.40
CA PRO A 69 -13.48 7.85 -21.27
C PRO A 69 -12.92 8.89 -20.28
N LEU A 70 -13.76 9.73 -19.68
CA LEU A 70 -13.31 10.78 -18.75
C LEU A 70 -13.37 10.33 -17.28
N GLY A 71 -14.06 9.23 -16.97
CA GLY A 71 -14.12 8.64 -15.64
C GLY A 71 -12.83 7.94 -15.23
N ILE A 72 -12.52 7.96 -13.93
CA ILE A 72 -11.41 7.20 -13.35
C ILE A 72 -11.86 5.74 -13.24
N GLU A 73 -11.19 4.86 -13.96
CA GLU A 73 -11.42 3.41 -13.89
C GLU A 73 -10.17 2.72 -13.36
N TRP A 74 -10.35 1.89 -12.34
CA TRP A 74 -9.33 0.92 -11.93
C TRP A 74 -9.53 -0.37 -12.70
N VAL A 75 -8.54 -0.75 -13.49
CA VAL A 75 -8.51 -2.03 -14.19
C VAL A 75 -7.47 -2.90 -13.50
N ALA A 76 -7.94 -3.92 -12.77
CA ALA A 76 -7.09 -4.96 -12.22
C ALA A 76 -7.14 -6.18 -13.15
N ASP A 77 -6.15 -6.25 -14.04
CA ASP A 77 -5.90 -7.42 -14.87
C ASP A 77 -4.88 -8.37 -14.21
N GLY A 78 -4.57 -9.49 -14.87
CA GLY A 78 -3.62 -10.46 -14.35
C GLY A 78 -2.22 -9.86 -14.13
N LEU A 79 -1.76 -9.01 -15.07
CA LEU A 79 -0.44 -8.41 -15.00
C LEU A 79 -0.34 -7.39 -13.86
N ALA A 80 -1.29 -6.45 -13.76
CA ALA A 80 -1.38 -5.47 -12.69
C ALA A 80 -1.42 -6.16 -11.32
N SER A 81 -2.14 -7.27 -11.22
CA SER A 81 -2.26 -8.00 -9.95
C SER A 81 -0.99 -8.71 -9.53
N VAL A 82 -0.24 -9.28 -10.47
CA VAL A 82 1.11 -9.81 -10.20
C VAL A 82 2.05 -8.68 -9.79
N THR A 83 2.00 -7.52 -10.47
CA THR A 83 2.83 -6.37 -10.09
C THR A 83 2.51 -5.84 -8.69
N LEU A 84 1.24 -5.83 -8.28
CA LEU A 84 0.82 -5.42 -6.93
C LEU A 84 1.37 -6.35 -5.84
N VAL A 85 1.37 -7.66 -6.08
CA VAL A 85 1.96 -8.64 -5.15
C VAL A 85 3.46 -8.42 -5.02
N LEU A 86 4.16 -8.21 -6.14
CA LEU A 86 5.60 -7.96 -6.14
C LEU A 86 5.94 -6.64 -5.43
N LEU A 87 5.22 -5.55 -5.71
CA LEU A 87 5.49 -4.24 -5.16
C LEU A 87 5.24 -4.20 -3.64
N SER A 88 4.11 -4.77 -3.19
CA SER A 88 3.80 -4.87 -1.77
C SER A 88 4.78 -5.77 -1.02
N GLY A 89 5.19 -6.89 -1.61
CA GLY A 89 6.17 -7.81 -1.04
C GLY A 89 7.56 -7.18 -0.92
N LEU A 90 8.06 -6.55 -1.98
CA LEU A 90 9.34 -5.83 -1.96
C LEU A 90 9.31 -4.65 -1.00
N GLY A 91 8.20 -3.90 -0.95
CA GLY A 91 8.00 -2.82 0.01
C GLY A 91 8.07 -3.31 1.45
N LEU A 92 7.39 -4.42 1.77
CA LEU A 92 7.42 -5.02 3.10
C LEU A 92 8.83 -5.46 3.49
N LEU A 93 9.53 -6.16 2.61
CA LEU A 93 10.93 -6.57 2.85
C LEU A 93 11.82 -5.35 3.07
N GLY A 94 11.70 -4.33 2.21
CA GLY A 94 12.45 -3.08 2.32
C GLY A 94 12.28 -2.42 3.69
N VAL A 95 11.04 -2.30 4.18
CA VAL A 95 10.74 -1.71 5.50
C VAL A 95 11.27 -2.56 6.66
N VAL A 96 11.13 -3.89 6.57
CA VAL A 96 11.62 -4.82 7.61
C VAL A 96 13.15 -4.76 7.72
N PHE A 97 13.86 -4.74 6.59
CA PHE A 97 15.32 -4.63 6.57
C PHE A 97 15.79 -3.23 6.98
N ALA A 98 15.13 -2.17 6.48
CA ALA A 98 15.50 -0.79 6.80
C ALA A 98 15.44 -0.50 8.30
N GLY A 99 14.46 -1.04 9.03
CA GLY A 99 14.33 -0.81 10.46
C GLY A 99 15.49 -1.35 11.31
N ARG A 100 16.23 -2.35 10.82
CA ARG A 100 17.45 -2.86 11.50
C ARG A 100 18.66 -1.95 11.29
N THR A 101 18.70 -1.18 10.20
CA THR A 101 19.88 -0.43 9.75
C THR A 101 19.73 1.10 9.88
N SER A 102 18.49 1.59 10.00
CA SER A 102 18.13 3.02 9.99
C SER A 102 18.47 3.89 11.23
N PRO A 103 18.71 3.40 12.47
CA PRO A 103 18.54 4.28 13.63
C PRO A 103 19.57 5.40 13.81
N LYS A 104 20.75 5.36 13.16
CA LYS A 104 21.81 6.37 13.38
C LYS A 104 21.91 7.45 12.31
N ALA A 105 21.60 7.15 11.05
CA ALA A 105 21.81 8.11 9.94
C ALA A 105 20.70 9.16 9.81
N LEU A 106 19.49 8.89 10.34
CA LEU A 106 18.31 9.71 10.04
C LEU A 106 18.08 10.90 10.99
N ALA A 107 18.91 11.12 12.02
CA ALA A 107 18.90 12.32 12.89
C ALA A 107 17.50 12.86 13.28
N GLY A 108 16.53 11.97 13.50
CA GLY A 108 15.15 12.33 13.86
C GLY A 108 14.14 12.51 12.71
N ARG A 109 14.54 12.34 11.45
CA ARG A 109 13.66 12.36 10.26
C ARG A 109 12.98 11.02 9.95
N ILE A 110 13.00 10.09 10.91
CA ILE A 110 12.44 8.73 10.79
C ILE A 110 10.97 8.74 10.35
N VAL A 111 10.18 9.70 10.87
CA VAL A 111 8.75 9.82 10.51
C VAL A 111 8.59 10.11 9.01
N HIS A 112 9.34 11.09 8.48
CA HIS A 112 9.29 11.46 7.07
C HIS A 112 9.73 10.30 6.17
N TYR A 113 10.73 9.53 6.60
CA TYR A 113 11.19 8.36 5.86
C TYR A 113 10.08 7.32 5.67
N TYR A 114 9.40 6.93 6.75
CA TYR A 114 8.30 5.96 6.65
C TYR A 114 7.09 6.52 5.91
N THR A 115 6.78 7.81 6.06
CA THR A 115 5.73 8.48 5.26
C THR A 115 6.03 8.42 3.78
N LEU A 116 7.27 8.75 3.36
CA LEU A 116 7.65 8.74 1.95
C LEU A 116 7.64 7.33 1.36
N ILE A 117 8.04 6.32 2.13
CA ILE A 117 7.95 4.92 1.68
C ILE A 117 6.50 4.50 1.49
N LEU A 118 5.62 4.81 2.44
CA LEU A 118 4.19 4.47 2.32
C LEU A 118 3.54 5.21 1.14
N LEU A 119 3.91 6.48 0.90
CA LEU A 119 3.48 7.23 -0.29
C LEU A 119 3.96 6.57 -1.58
N LEU A 120 5.23 6.18 -1.65
CA LEU A 120 5.81 5.52 -2.81
C LEU A 120 5.09 4.21 -3.14
N VAL A 121 4.69 3.43 -2.12
CA VAL A 121 3.97 2.17 -2.32
C VAL A 121 2.50 2.39 -2.67
N SER A 122 1.91 3.52 -2.25
CA SER A 122 0.54 3.88 -2.60
C SER A 122 0.36 4.51 -3.98
N ALA A 123 1.46 4.88 -4.66
CA ALA A 123 1.45 5.52 -5.97
C ALA A 123 1.38 4.49 -7.10
#